data_AF-A0A5Y3IBQ4-F1
#
_entry.id   AF-A0A5Y3IBQ4-F1
#
_cell.length_a   1.000
_cell.length_b   1.000
_cell.length_c   1.000
_cell.angle_alpha   90.00
_cell.angle_beta   90.00
_cell.angle_gamma   90.00
#
_symmetry.space_group_name_H-M   'P 1'
#
loop_
_entity.id
_entity.type
_entity.pdbx_description
1 polymer ?
#
loop_
_entity_poly.entity_id
_entity_poly.type
_entity_poly.pdbx_seq_one_letter_code
_entity_poly.pdbx_strand_id
1 'polypeptide(L)'
;MPREALKTTAQRMSVKPVSRLALQWQAVDSMTALIRRHLRPLYLSLDLTSVFRDCPWSDALNWLRIVFGKKQTLSQRSLEECPPETLPARLRPYLLEYGEDGEPTDLNAGRYEFWTYRQIRKRFQEGEFHLNDSLRHRHLSDELVPEGELAEVLAEMKLPFLQKSIKT
;
A
#
# COMPACT_ATOMS: atom_id res chain seq x y z
N MET A 1 44.99 -12.96 -26.23
CA MET A 1 43.97 -11.93 -25.90
C MET A 1 44.64 -10.56 -25.85
N PRO A 2 44.20 -9.57 -26.64
CA PRO A 2 44.79 -8.22 -26.63
C PRO A 2 44.46 -7.47 -25.34
N ARG A 3 45.41 -6.66 -24.81
CA ARG A 3 45.27 -5.93 -23.53
C ARG A 3 44.03 -5.03 -23.44
N GLU A 4 43.63 -4.43 -24.57
CA GLU A 4 42.44 -3.58 -24.66
C GLU A 4 41.13 -4.37 -24.46
N ALA A 5 41.07 -5.62 -24.92
CA ALA A 5 39.93 -6.51 -24.68
C ALA A 5 39.83 -6.92 -23.20
N LEU A 6 40.97 -7.09 -22.51
CA LEU A 6 40.98 -7.41 -21.08
C LEU A 6 40.53 -6.21 -20.23
N LYS A 7 40.98 -4.99 -20.54
CA LYS A 7 40.54 -3.77 -19.84
C LYS A 7 39.04 -3.54 -19.99
N THR A 8 38.51 -3.63 -21.21
CA THR A 8 37.08 -3.45 -21.47
C THR A 8 36.22 -4.52 -20.79
N THR A 9 36.69 -5.77 -20.75
CA THR A 9 35.98 -6.86 -20.07
C THR A 9 36.02 -6.68 -18.55
N ALA A 10 37.17 -6.34 -17.98
CA ALA A 10 37.31 -6.04 -16.54
C ALA A 10 36.41 -4.86 -16.12
N GLN A 11 36.32 -3.82 -16.96
CA GLN A 11 35.47 -2.67 -16.68
C GLN A 11 33.99 -3.04 -16.73
N ARG A 12 33.56 -3.87 -17.69
CA ARG A 12 32.18 -4.40 -17.75
C ARG A 12 31.85 -5.31 -16.57
N MET A 13 32.81 -6.09 -16.08
CA MET A 13 32.64 -6.94 -14.90
C MET A 13 32.68 -6.15 -13.58
N SER A 14 33.33 -4.98 -13.57
CA SER A 14 33.38 -4.07 -12.42
C SER A 14 32.11 -3.24 -12.24
N VAL A 15 31.31 -3.06 -13.30
CA VAL A 15 30.02 -2.36 -13.20
C VAL A 15 29.01 -3.29 -12.53
N LYS A 16 28.54 -2.89 -11.34
CA LYS A 16 27.49 -3.63 -10.63
C LYS A 16 26.25 -3.69 -11.53
N PRO A 17 25.73 -4.90 -11.87
CA PRO A 17 24.57 -5.01 -12.73
C PRO A 17 23.37 -4.32 -12.08
N VAL A 18 22.56 -3.64 -12.90
CA VAL A 18 21.34 -2.98 -12.45
C VAL A 18 20.44 -4.03 -11.79
N SER A 19 20.04 -3.78 -10.55
CA SER A 19 19.22 -4.75 -9.81
C SER A 19 17.83 -4.87 -10.47
N ARG A 20 17.24 -6.07 -10.41
CA ARG A 20 15.87 -6.31 -10.88
C ARG A 20 14.87 -5.34 -10.23
N LEU A 21 15.09 -4.98 -8.97
CA LEU A 21 14.25 -4.04 -8.23
C LEU A 21 14.39 -2.61 -8.79
N ALA A 22 15.59 -2.18 -9.17
CA ALA A 22 15.79 -0.89 -9.82
C ALA A 22 15.06 -0.81 -11.16
N LEU A 23 15.12 -1.87 -11.98
CA LEU A 23 14.38 -1.94 -13.25
C LEU A 23 12.86 -1.87 -13.04
N GLN A 24 12.34 -2.51 -11.98
CA GLN A 24 10.91 -2.42 -11.63
C GLN A 24 10.50 -0.98 -11.31
N TRP A 25 11.32 -0.26 -10.54
CA TRP A 25 11.03 1.15 -10.22
C TRP A 25 11.13 2.07 -11.43
N GLN A 26 12.08 1.84 -12.34
CA GLN A 26 12.13 2.56 -13.62
C GLN A 26 10.86 2.34 -14.47
N ALA A 27 10.32 1.11 -14.48
CA ALA A 27 9.05 0.85 -15.14
C ALA A 27 7.89 1.61 -14.46
N VAL A 28 7.86 1.66 -13.12
CA VAL A 28 6.86 2.46 -12.37
C VAL A 28 6.96 3.94 -12.73
N ASP A 29 8.17 4.49 -12.85
CA ASP A 29 8.38 5.89 -13.23
C ASP A 29 7.71 6.18 -14.58
N SER A 30 7.89 5.31 -15.57
CA SER A 30 7.27 5.44 -16.89
C SER A 30 5.73 5.42 -16.86
N MET A 31 5.14 4.77 -15.86
CA MET A 31 3.68 4.62 -15.71
C MET A 31 3.07 5.65 -14.73
N THR A 32 3.88 6.50 -14.10
CA THR A 32 3.43 7.40 -13.02
C THR A 32 2.27 8.30 -13.46
N ALA A 33 2.32 8.83 -14.69
CA ALA A 33 1.23 9.66 -15.22
C ALA A 33 -0.10 8.89 -15.34
N LEU A 34 -0.05 7.63 -15.78
CA LEU A 34 -1.22 6.76 -15.91
C LEU A 34 -1.78 6.39 -14.53
N ILE A 35 -0.90 6.04 -13.59
CA ILE A 35 -1.28 5.75 -12.20
C ILE A 35 -2.05 6.93 -11.60
N ARG A 36 -1.51 8.15 -11.74
CA ARG A 36 -2.15 9.37 -11.22
C ARG A 36 -3.50 9.65 -11.90
N ARG A 37 -3.60 9.43 -13.20
CA ARG A 37 -4.83 9.70 -13.97
C ARG A 37 -5.94 8.68 -13.68
N HIS A 38 -5.60 7.42 -13.46
CA HIS A 38 -6.59 6.33 -13.38
C HIS A 38 -6.84 5.82 -11.97
N LEU A 39 -5.79 5.69 -11.14
CA LEU A 39 -5.93 5.12 -9.80
C LEU A 39 -6.25 6.18 -8.75
N ARG A 40 -5.67 7.38 -8.86
CA ARG A 40 -5.88 8.43 -7.86
C ARG A 40 -7.34 8.86 -7.72
N PRO A 41 -8.12 9.09 -8.80
CA PRO A 41 -9.52 9.46 -8.65
C PRO A 41 -10.35 8.36 -7.98
N LEU A 42 -10.09 7.09 -8.32
CA LEU A 42 -10.74 5.95 -7.67
C LEU A 42 -10.41 5.92 -6.18
N TYR A 43 -9.15 6.06 -5.83
CA TYR A 43 -8.72 6.13 -4.43
C TYR A 43 -9.43 7.26 -3.67
N LEU A 44 -9.54 8.45 -4.25
CA LEU A 44 -10.19 9.59 -3.58
C LEU A 44 -11.71 9.44 -3.44
N SER A 45 -12.36 8.66 -4.30
CA SER A 45 -13.80 8.40 -4.22
C SER A 45 -14.16 7.24 -3.30
N LEU A 46 -13.19 6.40 -2.95
CA LEU A 46 -13.42 5.18 -2.17
C LEU A 46 -13.17 5.42 -0.69
N ASP A 47 -14.13 5.06 0.15
CA ASP A 47 -13.97 5.09 1.61
C ASP A 47 -13.37 3.77 2.11
N LEU A 48 -12.04 3.65 1.95
CA LEU A 48 -11.26 2.53 2.45
C LEU A 48 -11.17 2.60 3.98
N THR A 49 -11.58 1.52 4.65
CA THR A 49 -11.50 1.42 6.11
C THR A 49 -10.61 0.24 6.50
N SER A 50 -9.78 0.44 7.52
CA SER A 50 -8.93 -0.60 8.10
C SER A 50 -9.65 -1.26 9.27
N VAL A 51 -9.53 -2.59 9.36
CA VAL A 51 -10.00 -3.36 10.52
C VAL A 51 -9.17 -3.02 11.77
N PHE A 52 -7.87 -2.75 11.59
CA PHE A 52 -6.98 -2.38 12.68
C PHE A 52 -7.03 -0.88 12.96
N ARG A 53 -7.16 -0.53 14.25
CA ARG A 53 -7.18 0.86 14.73
C ARG A 53 -5.85 1.58 14.49
N ASP A 54 -4.74 0.91 14.74
CA ASP A 54 -3.39 1.48 14.66
C ASP A 54 -2.66 0.96 13.40
N CYS A 55 -3.28 1.14 12.23
CA CYS A 55 -2.67 0.74 10.96
C CYS A 55 -1.91 1.92 10.33
N PRO A 56 -0.58 1.85 10.17
CA PRO A 56 0.20 2.93 9.56
C PRO A 56 -0.21 3.26 8.12
N TRP A 57 -0.82 2.29 7.43
CA TRP A 57 -1.31 2.48 6.07
C TRP A 57 -2.60 3.29 6.04
N SER A 58 -3.41 3.25 7.09
CA SER A 58 -4.56 4.14 7.23
C SER A 58 -4.12 5.59 7.36
N ASP A 59 -3.07 5.85 8.14
CA ASP A 59 -2.50 7.19 8.30
C ASP A 59 -1.89 7.70 6.99
N ALA A 60 -1.12 6.86 6.31
CA ALA A 60 -0.56 7.20 5.00
C ALA A 60 -1.65 7.50 3.98
N LEU A 61 -2.75 6.74 4.01
CA LEU A 61 -3.90 7.00 3.16
C LEU A 61 -4.54 8.34 3.51
N ASN A 62 -4.87 8.58 4.77
CA ASN A 62 -5.49 9.84 5.17
C ASN A 62 -4.60 11.04 4.79
N TRP A 63 -3.28 10.93 4.96
CA TRP A 63 -2.32 11.93 4.50
C TRP A 63 -2.40 12.16 2.98
N LEU A 64 -2.38 11.10 2.17
CA LEU A 64 -2.56 11.20 0.71
C LEU A 64 -3.89 11.89 0.35
N ARG A 65 -4.99 11.55 1.02
CA ARG A 65 -6.31 12.16 0.79
C ARG A 65 -6.30 13.65 1.08
N ILE A 66 -5.67 14.07 2.18
CA ILE A 66 -5.53 15.48 2.56
C ILE A 66 -4.68 16.24 1.52
N VAL A 67 -3.53 15.69 1.13
CA VAL A 67 -2.61 16.33 0.17
C VAL A 67 -3.28 16.49 -1.19
N PHE A 68 -3.89 15.42 -1.71
CA PHE A 68 -4.54 15.44 -3.02
C PHE A 68 -5.84 16.25 -3.01
N GLY A 69 -6.58 16.27 -1.91
CA GLY A 69 -7.76 17.13 -1.73
C GLY A 69 -7.41 18.62 -1.84
N LYS A 70 -6.21 19.01 -1.38
CA LYS A 70 -5.66 20.37 -1.54
C LYS A 70 -5.06 20.64 -2.93
N LYS A 71 -5.18 19.70 -3.87
CA LYS A 71 -4.55 19.73 -5.21
C LYS A 71 -3.03 19.88 -5.17
N GLN A 72 -2.39 19.45 -4.08
CA GLN A 72 -0.95 19.50 -3.88
C GLN A 72 -0.28 18.20 -4.32
N THR A 73 1.04 18.24 -4.45
CA THR A 73 1.85 17.06 -4.76
C THR A 73 2.63 16.60 -3.53
N LEU A 74 2.88 15.29 -3.41
CA LEU A 74 3.65 14.73 -2.29
C LEU A 74 5.12 15.23 -2.29
N SER A 75 5.67 15.58 -3.45
CA SER A 75 7.02 16.16 -3.55
C SER A 75 7.13 17.57 -2.97
N GLN A 76 6.00 18.25 -2.70
CA GLN A 76 5.97 19.58 -2.07
C GLN A 76 5.79 19.49 -0.55
N ARG A 77 5.69 18.29 0.01
CA ARG A 77 5.45 18.04 1.43
C ARG A 77 6.76 17.69 2.11
N SER A 78 6.91 18.09 3.36
CA SER A 78 8.07 17.69 4.16
C SER A 78 8.07 16.16 4.32
N LEU A 79 9.27 15.57 4.29
CA LEU A 79 9.46 14.14 4.57
C LEU A 79 8.97 13.75 5.97
N GLU A 80 8.96 14.69 6.92
CA GLU A 80 8.45 14.50 8.28
C GLU A 80 6.95 14.20 8.33
N GLU A 81 6.18 14.67 7.33
CA GLU A 81 4.75 14.37 7.24
C GLU A 81 4.49 12.92 6.77
N CYS A 82 5.48 12.26 6.16
CA CYS A 82 5.33 10.90 5.67
C CYS A 82 5.41 9.91 6.85
N PRO A 83 4.42 9.01 7.02
CA PRO A 83 4.47 8.01 8.08
C PRO A 83 5.75 7.15 7.97
N PRO A 84 6.59 7.05 9.02
CA PRO A 84 7.89 6.40 8.91
C PRO A 84 7.78 4.88 8.72
N GLU A 85 6.70 4.26 9.21
CA GLU A 85 6.47 2.82 9.13
C GLU A 85 6.13 2.34 7.71
N THR A 86 5.71 3.23 6.82
CA THR A 86 5.43 2.90 5.41
C THR A 86 6.68 2.93 4.53
N LEU A 87 7.85 3.28 5.09
CA LEU A 87 9.14 3.38 4.41
C LEU A 87 10.14 2.30 4.89
N PRO A 88 10.01 1.04 4.40
CA PRO A 88 10.96 -0.02 4.70
C PRO A 88 12.40 0.37 4.32
N ALA A 89 13.37 0.06 5.19
CA ALA A 89 14.79 0.39 4.98
C ALA A 89 15.33 -0.03 3.60
N ARG A 90 14.91 -1.20 3.11
CA ARG A 90 15.31 -1.73 1.79
C ARG A 90 14.81 -0.88 0.61
N LEU A 91 13.69 -0.18 0.77
CA LEU A 91 13.04 0.60 -0.28
C LEU A 91 13.36 2.09 -0.21
N ARG A 92 13.92 2.59 0.90
CA ARG A 92 14.35 3.99 1.05
C ARG A 92 15.19 4.50 -0.12
N PRO A 93 16.19 3.75 -0.66
CA PRO A 93 16.97 4.20 -1.81
C PRO A 93 16.17 4.44 -3.10
N TYR A 94 14.94 3.92 -3.17
CA TYR A 94 14.07 4.06 -4.33
C TYR A 94 12.91 5.01 -4.09
N LEU A 95 12.47 5.17 -2.85
CA LEU A 95 11.33 6.00 -2.46
C LEU A 95 11.75 7.43 -2.08
N LEU A 96 13.00 7.61 -1.63
CA LEU A 96 13.54 8.89 -1.22
C LEU A 96 14.48 9.43 -2.29
N GLU A 97 14.53 10.75 -2.36
CA GLU A 97 15.49 11.51 -3.14
C GLU A 97 16.57 12.02 -2.20
N TYR A 98 17.82 11.84 -2.59
CA TYR A 98 18.98 12.15 -1.76
C TYR A 98 19.68 13.36 -2.35
N GLY A 99 20.04 14.32 -1.50
CA GLY A 99 20.83 15.49 -1.87
C GLY A 99 22.30 15.13 -2.14
N GLU A 100 23.09 16.14 -2.48
CA GLU A 100 24.54 15.99 -2.76
C GLU A 100 25.32 15.45 -1.54
N ASP A 101 24.83 15.75 -0.33
CA ASP A 101 25.42 15.30 0.94
C ASP A 101 25.07 13.84 1.29
N GLY A 102 24.22 13.18 0.50
CA GLY A 102 23.78 11.80 0.74
C GLY A 102 22.67 11.63 1.78
N GLU A 103 22.13 12.74 2.30
CA GLU A 103 20.97 12.74 3.21
C GLU A 103 19.64 12.74 2.42
N PRO A 104 18.58 12.08 2.94
CA PRO A 104 17.27 12.06 2.29
C PRO A 104 16.62 13.45 2.40
N THR A 105 16.47 14.12 1.28
CA THR A 105 15.92 15.48 1.21
C THR A 105 14.42 15.44 0.97
N ASP A 106 13.98 14.64 -0.01
CA ASP A 106 12.61 14.67 -0.50
C ASP A 106 12.04 13.26 -0.73
N LEU A 107 10.71 13.20 -0.85
CA LEU A 107 10.00 11.99 -1.21
C LEU A 107 9.75 11.92 -2.72
N ASN A 108 10.11 10.80 -3.34
CA ASN A 108 9.71 10.54 -4.72
C ASN A 108 8.21 10.23 -4.78
N ALA A 109 7.42 11.26 -5.08
CA ALA A 109 5.96 11.21 -5.03
C ALA A 109 5.36 10.10 -5.92
N GLY A 110 5.88 9.90 -7.13
CA GLY A 110 5.35 8.90 -8.07
C GLY A 110 5.52 7.49 -7.54
N ARG A 111 6.74 7.16 -7.08
CA ARG A 111 7.06 5.84 -6.54
C ARG A 111 6.35 5.57 -5.22
N TYR A 112 6.28 6.56 -4.33
CA TYR A 112 5.60 6.40 -3.04
C TYR A 112 4.08 6.24 -3.19
N GLU A 113 3.44 7.00 -4.07
CA GLU A 113 2.02 6.84 -4.37
C GLU A 113 1.74 5.43 -4.91
N PHE A 114 2.54 4.95 -5.86
CA PHE A 114 2.42 3.59 -6.37
C PHE A 114 2.66 2.53 -5.28
N TRP A 115 3.67 2.74 -4.43
CA TRP A 115 3.98 1.85 -3.31
C TRP A 115 2.77 1.72 -2.37
N THR A 116 2.13 2.84 -2.06
CA THR A 116 0.94 2.89 -1.23
C THR A 116 -0.21 2.09 -1.85
N TYR A 117 -0.52 2.28 -3.14
CA TYR A 117 -1.53 1.47 -3.82
C TYR A 117 -1.21 -0.02 -3.83
N ARG A 118 0.07 -0.39 -4.02
CA ARG A 118 0.51 -1.78 -3.97
C ARG A 118 0.29 -2.39 -2.58
N GLN A 119 0.53 -1.62 -1.52
CA GLN A 119 0.38 -2.07 -0.14
C GLN A 119 -1.08 -2.23 0.26
N ILE A 120 -1.95 -1.34 -0.22
CA ILE A 120 -3.40 -1.46 -0.04
C ILE A 120 -3.93 -2.71 -0.75
N ARG A 121 -3.53 -2.93 -2.01
CA ARG A 121 -3.93 -4.15 -2.75
C ARG A 121 -3.57 -5.41 -2.00
N LYS A 122 -2.36 -5.48 -1.42
CA LYS A 122 -1.92 -6.61 -0.62
C LYS A 122 -2.84 -6.81 0.60
N ARG A 123 -3.14 -5.73 1.32
CA ARG A 123 -3.95 -5.77 2.53
C ARG A 123 -5.41 -6.09 2.30
N PHE A 124 -5.97 -5.70 1.16
CA PHE A 124 -7.29 -6.16 0.73
C PHE A 124 -7.35 -7.68 0.55
N GLN A 125 -6.27 -8.29 0.07
CA GLN A 125 -6.19 -9.75 -0.08
C GLN A 125 -6.06 -10.45 1.27
N GLU A 126 -5.46 -9.77 2.26
CA GLU A 126 -5.28 -10.27 3.63
C GLU A 126 -6.51 -9.95 4.53
N GLY A 127 -7.48 -9.17 4.03
CA GLY A 127 -8.69 -8.79 4.78
C GLY A 127 -8.47 -7.67 5.80
N GLU A 128 -7.32 -6.99 5.79
CA GLU A 128 -7.03 -5.91 6.75
C GLU A 128 -7.77 -4.61 6.39
N PHE A 129 -8.11 -4.45 5.11
CA PHE A 129 -8.88 -3.32 4.61
C PHE A 129 -10.18 -3.81 3.98
N HIS A 130 -11.25 -3.04 4.17
CA HIS A 130 -12.57 -3.29 3.63
C HIS A 130 -13.17 -2.03 2.97
N LEU A 131 -14.18 -2.29 2.15
CA LEU A 131 -14.99 -1.32 1.44
C LEU A 131 -16.45 -1.64 1.72
N ASN A 132 -17.12 -0.79 2.49
CA ASN A 132 -18.49 -1.06 2.93
C ASN A 132 -19.47 -1.10 1.75
N ASP A 133 -19.27 -0.22 0.77
CA ASP A 133 -20.12 -0.07 -0.42
C ASP A 133 -19.73 -0.99 -1.60
N SER A 134 -18.94 -2.04 -1.34
CA SER A 134 -18.49 -2.98 -2.37
C SER A 134 -19.21 -4.32 -2.28
N LEU A 135 -19.40 -5.00 -3.42
CA LEU A 135 -19.89 -6.40 -3.43
C LEU A 135 -18.83 -7.40 -2.95
N ARG A 136 -17.57 -6.97 -2.84
CA ARG A 136 -16.42 -7.79 -2.40
C ARG A 136 -15.59 -7.00 -1.39
N HIS A 137 -14.94 -7.70 -0.46
CA HIS A 137 -14.16 -7.07 0.61
C HIS A 137 -15.02 -6.18 1.53
N ARG A 138 -16.26 -6.59 1.82
CA ARG A 138 -17.06 -5.96 2.90
C ARG A 138 -16.49 -6.33 4.26
N HIS A 139 -16.81 -5.53 5.26
CA HIS A 139 -16.44 -5.86 6.62
C HIS A 139 -17.16 -7.14 7.06
N LEU A 140 -16.45 -8.10 7.65
CA LEU A 140 -17.06 -9.37 8.04
C LEU A 140 -18.22 -9.17 9.01
N SER A 141 -18.12 -8.20 9.93
CA SER A 141 -19.21 -7.94 10.88
C SER A 141 -20.50 -7.47 10.23
N ASP A 142 -20.48 -6.97 8.99
CA ASP A 142 -21.71 -6.62 8.26
C ASP A 142 -22.49 -7.87 7.82
N GLU A 143 -21.84 -9.04 7.77
CA GLU A 143 -22.46 -10.33 7.47
C GLU A 143 -22.78 -11.15 8.72
N LEU A 144 -22.28 -10.72 9.89
CA LEU A 144 -22.51 -11.40 11.16
C LEU A 144 -23.73 -10.82 11.88
N VAL A 145 -24.41 -11.67 12.63
CA VAL A 145 -25.44 -11.21 13.58
C VAL A 145 -24.74 -10.46 14.72
N PRO A 146 -25.22 -9.26 15.11
CA PRO A 146 -24.65 -8.52 16.23
C PRO A 146 -24.60 -9.33 17.52
N GLU A 147 -23.56 -9.12 18.33
CA GLU A 147 -23.47 -9.71 19.66
C GLU A 147 -24.63 -9.22 20.53
N GLY A 148 -25.54 -10.14 20.90
CA GLY A 148 -26.76 -9.84 21.64
C GLY A 148 -28.04 -10.29 20.93
N GLU A 149 -28.04 -10.31 19.59
CA GLU A 149 -29.21 -10.69 18.78
C GLU A 149 -29.15 -12.16 18.32
N LEU A 150 -27.99 -12.81 18.47
CA LEU A 150 -27.74 -14.18 18.03
C LEU A 150 -28.79 -15.18 18.55
N ALA A 151 -29.19 -15.06 19.83
CA ALA A 151 -30.14 -15.98 20.43
C ALA A 151 -31.54 -15.87 19.82
N GLU A 152 -31.98 -14.66 19.48
CA GLU A 152 -33.29 -14.41 18.87
C GLU A 152 -33.31 -14.91 17.42
N VAL A 153 -32.27 -14.59 16.64
CA VAL A 153 -32.13 -15.06 15.25
C VAL A 153 -32.06 -16.60 15.19
N LEU A 154 -31.29 -17.24 16.08
CA LEU A 154 -31.22 -18.70 16.16
C LEU A 154 -32.58 -19.34 16.51
N ALA A 155 -33.39 -18.69 17.35
CA ALA A 155 -34.73 -19.15 17.66
C ALA A 155 -35.67 -19.05 16.45
N GLU A 156 -35.57 -17.98 15.65
CA GLU A 156 -36.36 -17.78 14.43
C GLU A 156 -36.05 -18.79 13.32
N MET A 157 -34.80 -19.25 13.21
CA MET A 157 -34.40 -20.23 12.20
C MET A 157 -35.11 -21.59 12.36
N LYS A 158 -35.71 -21.87 13.53
CA LYS A 158 -36.44 -23.13 13.83
C LYS A 158 -35.64 -24.40 13.51
N LEU A 159 -34.32 -24.33 13.63
CA LEU A 159 -33.42 -25.46 13.36
C LEU A 159 -33.23 -26.33 14.62
N PRO A 160 -33.76 -27.57 14.64
CA PRO A 160 -33.86 -28.37 15.87
C PRO A 160 -32.51 -28.80 16.47
N PHE A 161 -31.42 -28.79 15.70
CA PHE A 161 -30.08 -29.16 16.17
C PHE A 161 -29.26 -27.96 16.70
N LEU A 162 -29.66 -26.71 16.39
CA LEU A 162 -29.03 -25.51 16.94
C LEU A 162 -29.63 -25.10 18.29
N GLN A 163 -30.81 -25.61 18.64
CA GLN A 163 -31.50 -25.32 19.91
C GLN A 163 -30.99 -26.15 21.09
N LYS A 164 -30.16 -27.17 20.85
CA LYS A 164 -29.62 -28.03 21.90
C LYS A 164 -28.19 -27.63 22.20
N SER A 165 -27.93 -27.24 23.44
CA SER A 165 -26.56 -27.03 23.93
C SER A 165 -25.72 -28.28 23.70
N ILE A 166 -24.54 -28.11 23.11
CA ILE A 166 -23.55 -29.18 22.99
C ILE A 166 -23.07 -29.47 24.41
N LYS A 167 -23.36 -30.68 24.91
CA LYS A 167 -22.86 -31.12 26.21
C LYS A 167 -21.33 -31.23 26.12
N THR A 168 -20.64 -30.32 26.79
CA THR A 168 -19.21 -30.43 27.12
C THR A 168 -19.00 -31.37 28.30
#